data_AF-A0A9P9P297-F1
#
_entry.id   AF-A0A9P9P297-F1
#
_cell.length_a   1.000
_cell.length_b   1.000
_cell.length_c   1.000
_cell.angle_alpha   90.00
_cell.angle_beta   90.00
_cell.angle_gamma   90.00
#
_symmetry.space_group_name_H-M   'P 1'
#
loop_
_entity.id
_entity.type
_entity.pdbx_description
1 polymer ?
#
loop_
_entity_poly.entity_id
_entity_poly.type
_entity_poly.pdbx_seq_one_letter_code
_entity_poly.pdbx_strand_id
1 'polypeptide(L)'
;MTVAVFLGLMGEGYAYENLPAMRKLTQTQVLDHIFELAPPSRLDELCMTREKLDNWAQLAWQLKVIAHDYNPEGRVKQMDVFYTGPLIGLVKAKTMEERKGFIGMWDDFVDDVSYYEVEGTHRTLISPPYLVGFWKVFKRVMDERGL
;
A
#
# COMPACT_ATOMS: atom_id res chain seq x y z
N MET A 1 -9.05 9.92 -4.83
CA MET A 1 -9.82 8.78 -4.27
C MET A 1 -9.05 7.94 -3.27
N THR A 2 -7.81 7.50 -3.53
CA THR A 2 -7.06 6.62 -2.60
C THR A 2 -6.98 7.14 -1.16
N VAL A 3 -6.65 8.42 -0.96
CA VAL A 3 -6.60 9.04 0.37
C VAL A 3 -7.95 8.96 1.09
N ALA A 4 -9.06 9.20 0.38
CA ALA A 4 -10.41 9.14 0.95
C ALA A 4 -10.76 7.74 1.48
N VAL A 5 -10.32 6.67 0.79
CA VAL A 5 -10.49 5.28 1.27
C VAL A 5 -9.73 5.07 2.58
N PHE A 6 -8.47 5.47 2.65
CA PHE A 6 -7.64 5.30 3.85
C PHE A 6 -8.13 6.11 5.04
N LEU A 7 -8.73 7.28 4.78
CA LEU A 7 -9.33 8.09 5.82
C LEU A 7 -10.71 7.59 6.26
N GLY A 8 -11.24 6.53 5.66
CA GLY A 8 -12.58 6.00 5.96
C GLY A 8 -13.72 6.91 5.48
N LEU A 9 -13.46 7.78 4.50
CA LEU A 9 -14.47 8.66 3.89
C LEU A 9 -15.29 7.91 2.82
N MET A 10 -14.80 6.78 2.33
CA MET A 10 -15.54 5.93 1.40
C MET A 10 -15.02 4.49 1.46
N GLY A 11 -15.85 3.53 1.04
CA GLY A 11 -15.45 2.12 0.98
C GLY A 11 -14.45 1.85 -0.17
N GLU A 12 -13.50 0.95 0.08
CA GLU A 12 -12.50 0.54 -0.92
C GLU A 12 -13.15 -0.09 -2.18
N GLY A 13 -14.13 -0.99 -2.01
CA GLY A 13 -14.83 -1.63 -3.13
C GLY A 13 -15.52 -0.61 -4.04
N TYR A 14 -16.31 0.30 -3.45
CA TYR A 14 -16.96 1.39 -4.17
C TYR A 14 -15.94 2.26 -4.93
N ALA A 15 -14.81 2.57 -4.30
CA ALA A 15 -13.78 3.39 -4.90
C ALA A 15 -13.18 2.74 -6.17
N TYR A 16 -12.96 1.43 -6.17
CA TYR A 16 -12.48 0.71 -7.36
C TYR A 16 -13.54 0.62 -8.46
N GLU A 17 -14.78 0.29 -8.10
CA GLU A 17 -15.89 0.17 -9.06
C GLU A 17 -16.16 1.49 -9.81
N ASN A 18 -16.04 2.62 -9.11
CA ASN A 18 -16.35 3.94 -9.66
C ASN A 18 -15.13 4.66 -10.24
N LEU A 19 -13.92 4.13 -10.08
CA LEU A 19 -12.69 4.76 -10.57
C LEU A 19 -12.72 5.13 -12.06
N PRO A 20 -13.25 4.28 -12.99
CA PRO A 20 -13.34 4.64 -14.41
C PRO A 20 -14.24 5.84 -14.68
N ALA A 21 -15.32 6.01 -13.90
CA ALA A 21 -16.22 7.15 -14.01
C ALA A 21 -15.57 8.42 -13.44
N MET A 22 -14.97 8.32 -12.26
CA MET A 22 -14.31 9.42 -11.58
C MET A 22 -13.15 10.02 -12.38
N ARG A 23 -12.44 9.21 -13.18
CA ARG A 23 -11.38 9.67 -14.11
C ARG A 23 -11.87 10.63 -15.20
N LYS A 24 -13.18 10.70 -15.46
CA LYS A 24 -13.77 11.61 -16.45
C LYS A 24 -14.21 12.95 -15.86
N LEU A 25 -14.15 13.09 -14.54
CA LEU A 25 -14.58 14.27 -13.80
C LEU A 25 -13.41 15.20 -13.51
N THR A 26 -13.71 16.47 -13.25
CA THR A 26 -12.73 17.41 -12.70
C THR A 26 -12.38 17.05 -11.26
N GLN A 27 -11.24 17.54 -10.78
CA GLN A 27 -10.81 17.36 -9.39
C GLN A 27 -11.88 17.83 -8.38
N THR A 28 -12.49 19.00 -8.62
CA THR A 28 -13.59 19.52 -7.80
C THR A 28 -14.79 18.59 -7.79
N GLN A 29 -15.22 18.08 -8.95
CA GLN A 29 -16.34 17.14 -9.04
C GLN A 29 -16.06 15.84 -8.29
N VAL A 30 -14.82 15.33 -8.33
CA VAL A 30 -14.42 14.14 -7.56
C VAL A 30 -14.43 14.44 -6.05
N LEU A 31 -13.98 15.62 -5.62
CA LEU A 31 -14.04 16.02 -4.22
C LEU A 31 -15.49 16.15 -3.74
N ASP A 32 -16.37 16.77 -4.52
CA ASP A 32 -17.79 16.86 -4.21
C ASP A 32 -18.42 15.48 -4.04
N HIS A 33 -18.16 14.57 -4.99
CA HIS A 33 -18.62 13.19 -4.93
C HIS A 33 -18.13 12.45 -3.68
N ILE A 34 -16.88 12.67 -3.26
CA ILE A 34 -16.35 12.08 -2.02
C ILE A 34 -17.09 12.63 -0.79
N PHE A 35 -17.32 13.94 -0.73
CA PHE A 35 -17.98 14.58 0.40
C PHE A 35 -19.48 14.25 0.49
N GLU A 36 -20.14 13.95 -0.62
CA GLU A 36 -21.52 13.44 -0.65
C GLU A 36 -21.64 12.03 -0.03
N LEU A 37 -20.60 11.21 -0.15
CA LEU A 37 -20.59 9.83 0.37
C LEU A 37 -20.00 9.72 1.78
N ALA A 38 -19.21 10.71 2.20
CA ALA A 38 -18.44 10.63 3.43
C ALA A 38 -19.34 10.62 4.68
N PRO A 39 -19.09 9.73 5.65
CA PRO A 39 -19.82 9.75 6.91
C PRO A 39 -19.62 11.11 7.61
N PRO A 40 -20.69 11.85 7.97
CA PRO A 40 -20.56 13.17 8.59
C PRO A 40 -19.73 13.13 9.87
N SER A 41 -19.94 12.12 10.71
CA SER A 41 -19.16 11.92 11.94
C SER A 41 -17.65 11.77 11.67
N ARG A 42 -17.26 11.17 10.54
CA ARG A 42 -15.86 10.99 10.17
C ARG A 42 -15.25 12.28 9.61
N LEU A 43 -16.03 13.06 8.87
CA LEU A 43 -15.62 14.40 8.44
C LEU A 43 -15.37 15.31 9.65
N ASP A 44 -16.26 15.27 10.63
CA ASP A 44 -16.14 16.05 11.87
C ASP A 44 -14.95 15.60 12.71
N GLU A 45 -14.77 14.29 12.92
CA GLU A 45 -13.63 13.72 13.66
C GLU A 45 -12.28 14.17 13.08
N LEU A 46 -12.17 14.20 11.75
CA LEU A 46 -10.95 14.59 11.06
C LEU A 46 -10.84 16.10 10.80
N CYS A 47 -11.87 16.88 11.20
CA CYS A 47 -12.04 18.28 10.81
C CYS A 47 -11.77 18.49 9.30
N MET A 48 -12.29 17.56 8.48
CA MET A 48 -11.93 17.41 7.08
C MET A 48 -12.69 18.41 6.21
N THR A 49 -11.95 19.17 5.40
CA THR A 49 -12.50 20.08 4.39
C THR A 49 -12.06 19.64 3.00
N ARG A 50 -12.76 20.11 1.95
CA ARG A 50 -12.40 19.81 0.56
C ARG A 50 -10.96 20.21 0.25
N GLU A 51 -10.55 21.40 0.70
CA GLU A 51 -9.19 21.90 0.58
C GLU A 51 -8.16 20.99 1.28
N LYS A 52 -8.42 20.58 2.53
CA LYS A 52 -7.52 19.67 3.25
C LYS A 52 -7.38 18.33 2.53
N LEU A 53 -8.50 17.75 2.08
CA LEU A 53 -8.47 16.48 1.35
C LEU A 53 -7.70 16.63 0.03
N ASP A 54 -7.87 17.75 -0.66
CA ASP A 54 -7.16 18.04 -1.88
C ASP A 54 -5.64 18.12 -1.66
N ASN A 55 -5.22 18.87 -0.65
CA ASN A 55 -3.81 19.00 -0.27
C ASN A 55 -3.20 17.63 0.06
N TRP A 56 -3.90 16.79 0.82
CA TRP A 56 -3.44 15.42 1.12
C TRP A 56 -3.38 14.55 -0.13
N ALA A 57 -4.34 14.68 -1.05
CA ALA A 57 -4.34 13.93 -2.31
C ALA A 57 -3.17 14.35 -3.20
N GLN A 58 -2.87 15.65 -3.29
CA GLN A 58 -1.72 16.18 -4.02
C GLN A 58 -0.41 15.71 -3.39
N LEU A 59 -0.27 15.77 -2.07
CA LEU A 59 0.91 15.28 -1.37
C LEU A 59 1.14 13.79 -1.63
N ALA A 60 0.09 12.97 -1.47
CA ALA A 60 0.17 11.53 -1.74
C ALA A 60 0.51 11.22 -3.21
N TRP A 61 0.04 12.05 -4.15
CA TRP A 61 0.43 11.93 -5.56
C TRP A 61 1.89 12.30 -5.79
N GLN A 62 2.37 13.41 -5.23
CA GLN A 62 3.76 13.85 -5.37
C GLN A 62 4.75 12.82 -4.81
N LEU A 63 4.43 12.16 -3.69
CA LEU A 63 5.24 11.07 -3.17
C LEU A 63 5.37 9.90 -4.17
N LYS A 64 4.30 9.59 -4.91
CA LYS A 64 4.35 8.57 -5.97
C LYS A 64 5.16 9.02 -7.18
N VAL A 65 5.07 10.30 -7.54
CA VAL A 65 5.86 10.88 -8.64
C VAL A 65 7.35 10.79 -8.31
N ILE A 66 7.75 11.14 -7.10
CA ILE A 66 9.16 11.04 -6.66
C ILE A 66 9.67 9.60 -6.77
N ALA A 67 8.84 8.62 -6.39
CA ALA A 67 9.19 7.22 -6.48
C ALA A 67 9.21 6.66 -7.91
N HIS A 68 8.59 7.34 -8.89
CA HIS A 68 8.48 6.85 -10.27
C HIS A 68 9.85 6.80 -10.96
N ASP A 69 10.65 7.85 -10.79
CA ASP A 69 11.97 7.97 -11.42
C ASP A 69 13.11 7.63 -10.45
N TYR A 70 12.78 7.11 -9.26
CA TYR A 70 13.77 6.68 -8.29
C TYR A 70 14.51 5.44 -8.79
N ASN A 71 15.79 5.60 -9.07
CA ASN A 71 16.71 4.50 -9.38
C ASN A 71 17.64 4.27 -8.18
N PRO A 72 17.43 3.20 -7.39
CA PRO A 72 18.33 2.90 -6.27
C PRO A 72 19.74 2.61 -6.77
N GLU A 73 20.73 3.01 -5.97
CA GLU A 73 22.16 2.73 -6.21
C GLU A 73 22.78 2.09 -4.96
N GLY A 74 23.90 1.40 -5.16
CA GLY A 74 24.64 0.72 -4.10
C GLY A 74 24.16 -0.72 -3.87
N ARG A 75 24.87 -1.41 -2.96
CA ARG A 75 24.56 -2.78 -2.58
C ARG A 75 24.61 -2.93 -1.07
N VAL A 76 23.76 -3.79 -0.53
CA VAL A 76 23.80 -4.19 0.88
C VAL A 76 24.16 -5.66 1.00
N LYS A 77 24.86 -6.02 2.07
CA LYS A 77 25.37 -7.38 2.24
C LYS A 77 24.23 -8.40 2.43
N GLN A 78 23.20 -8.04 3.18
CA GLN A 78 22.12 -8.98 3.55
C GLN A 78 20.79 -8.25 3.74
N MET A 79 19.69 -8.87 3.29
CA MET A 79 18.33 -8.34 3.47
C MET A 79 17.29 -9.44 3.61
N ASP A 80 16.32 -9.22 4.52
CA ASP A 80 15.17 -10.09 4.72
C ASP A 80 13.90 -9.39 4.23
N VAL A 81 13.23 -9.97 3.23
CA VAL A 81 12.05 -9.40 2.58
C VAL A 81 10.81 -10.16 3.01
N PHE A 82 10.01 -9.56 3.88
CA PHE A 82 8.70 -10.09 4.26
C PHE A 82 7.65 -9.58 3.29
N TYR A 83 6.97 -10.49 2.59
CA TYR A 83 6.04 -10.13 1.52
C TYR A 83 4.70 -10.85 1.66
N THR A 84 3.65 -10.24 1.13
CA THR A 84 2.30 -10.82 1.18
C THR A 84 1.91 -11.44 -0.15
N GLY A 85 0.99 -12.42 -0.10
CA GLY A 85 0.21 -12.92 -1.24
C GLY A 85 -0.22 -11.80 -2.21
N PRO A 86 -0.35 -12.05 -3.53
CA PRO A 86 -1.03 -11.07 -4.39
C PRO A 86 -2.41 -10.76 -3.83
N LEU A 87 -2.84 -9.50 -3.95
CA LEU A 87 -4.25 -9.17 -3.77
C LEU A 87 -5.04 -9.94 -4.84
N ILE A 88 -5.75 -10.99 -4.42
CA ILE A 88 -6.46 -11.93 -5.30
C ILE A 88 -7.40 -11.11 -6.20
N GLY A 89 -7.21 -11.21 -7.52
CA GLY A 89 -8.00 -10.49 -8.53
C GLY A 89 -7.46 -9.11 -8.92
N LEU A 90 -6.49 -8.55 -8.19
CA LEU A 90 -5.91 -7.23 -8.48
C LEU A 90 -4.44 -7.30 -8.94
N VAL A 91 -3.72 -8.36 -8.59
CA VAL A 91 -2.31 -8.56 -8.99
C VAL A 91 -2.18 -9.80 -9.88
N LYS A 92 -1.39 -9.69 -10.96
CA LYS A 92 -1.20 -10.76 -11.96
C LYS A 92 -0.32 -11.91 -11.47
N ALA A 93 0.71 -11.62 -10.67
CA ALA A 93 1.67 -12.61 -10.18
C ALA A 93 1.09 -13.44 -9.02
N LYS A 94 1.03 -14.77 -9.17
CA LYS A 94 0.53 -15.73 -8.18
C LYS A 94 1.61 -16.62 -7.57
N THR A 95 2.77 -16.71 -8.20
CA THR A 95 3.92 -17.54 -7.80
C THR A 95 5.16 -16.70 -7.54
N MET A 96 6.16 -17.25 -6.86
CA MET A 96 7.44 -16.57 -6.65
C MET A 96 8.21 -16.31 -7.94
N GLU A 97 8.11 -17.20 -8.93
CA GLU A 97 8.74 -16.97 -10.22
C GLU A 97 8.14 -15.75 -10.93
N GLU A 98 6.81 -15.59 -10.90
CA GLU A 98 6.14 -14.40 -11.44
C GLU A 98 6.45 -13.13 -10.63
N ARG A 99 6.87 -13.28 -9.37
CA ARG A 99 7.25 -12.16 -8.49
C ARG A 99 8.69 -11.71 -8.69
N LYS A 100 9.55 -12.47 -9.39
CA LYS A 100 10.92 -12.04 -9.72
C LYS A 100 10.94 -10.68 -10.41
N GLY A 101 10.02 -10.45 -11.34
CA GLY A 101 9.86 -9.16 -12.03
C GLY A 101 9.24 -8.04 -11.18
N PHE A 102 8.95 -8.28 -9.90
CA PHE A 102 8.43 -7.28 -8.97
C PHE A 102 9.31 -7.21 -7.72
N ILE A 103 9.08 -8.09 -6.75
CA ILE A 103 9.79 -8.05 -5.47
C ILE A 103 11.16 -8.73 -5.55
N GLY A 104 11.38 -9.64 -6.51
CA GLY A 104 12.68 -10.28 -6.70
C GLY A 104 13.75 -9.33 -7.28
N MET A 105 13.38 -8.13 -7.72
CA MET A 105 14.34 -7.13 -8.19
C MET A 105 15.34 -6.71 -7.10
N TRP A 106 15.08 -7.02 -5.83
CA TRP A 106 16.05 -6.84 -4.76
C TRP A 106 17.31 -7.71 -4.91
N ASP A 107 17.26 -8.81 -5.66
CA ASP A 107 18.42 -9.66 -5.95
C ASP A 107 19.58 -8.86 -6.59
N ASP A 108 19.26 -7.82 -7.36
CA ASP A 108 20.26 -6.96 -8.02
C ASP A 108 20.96 -5.97 -7.06
N PHE A 109 20.45 -5.79 -5.85
CA PHE A 109 20.94 -4.82 -4.86
C PHE A 109 21.47 -5.44 -3.58
N VAL A 110 21.34 -6.77 -3.43
CA VAL A 110 21.68 -7.47 -2.19
C VAL A 110 22.54 -8.69 -2.50
N ASP A 111 23.60 -8.92 -1.71
CA ASP A 111 24.46 -10.10 -1.90
C ASP A 111 23.80 -11.39 -1.37
N ASP A 112 23.08 -11.30 -0.25
CA ASP A 112 22.31 -12.39 0.36
C ASP A 112 20.89 -11.92 0.73
N VAL A 113 19.91 -12.27 -0.09
CA VAL A 113 18.50 -11.91 0.11
C VAL A 113 17.63 -13.13 0.38
N SER A 114 16.83 -13.04 1.44
CA SER A 114 15.86 -14.07 1.81
C SER A 114 14.44 -13.51 1.75
N TYR A 115 13.52 -14.27 1.14
CA TYR A 115 12.13 -13.87 0.96
C TYR A 115 11.20 -14.73 1.82
N TYR A 116 10.39 -14.08 2.65
CA TYR A 116 9.48 -14.74 3.60
C TYR A 116 8.03 -14.34 3.31
N GLU A 117 7.22 -15.30 2.88
CA GLU A 117 5.79 -15.05 2.70
C GLU A 117 5.10 -14.92 4.06
N VAL A 118 4.26 -13.89 4.20
CA VAL A 118 3.43 -13.63 5.38
C VAL A 118 1.98 -13.42 4.98
N GLU A 119 1.06 -13.71 5.89
CA GLU A 119 -0.37 -13.58 5.65
C GLU A 119 -0.85 -12.11 5.66
N GLY A 120 -2.04 -11.89 5.12
CA GLY A 120 -2.66 -10.58 5.01
C GLY A 120 -2.26 -9.83 3.75
N THR A 121 -2.23 -8.51 3.85
CA THR A 121 -1.87 -7.59 2.76
C THR A 121 -0.80 -6.61 3.24
N HIS A 122 -0.17 -5.87 2.34
CA HIS A 122 0.75 -4.77 2.70
C HIS A 122 0.16 -3.75 3.70
N ARG A 123 -1.17 -3.72 3.87
CA ARG A 123 -1.88 -2.85 4.83
C ARG A 123 -2.22 -3.52 6.15
N THR A 124 -2.26 -4.85 6.18
CA THR A 124 -2.86 -5.60 7.30
C THR A 124 -1.92 -6.60 7.95
N LEU A 125 -0.73 -6.87 7.36
CA LEU A 125 0.21 -7.88 7.86
C LEU A 125 0.70 -7.62 9.31
N ILE A 126 0.80 -6.35 9.71
CA ILE A 126 1.16 -5.92 11.08
C ILE A 126 -0.06 -5.55 11.93
N SER A 127 -1.26 -5.99 11.54
CA SER A 127 -2.51 -5.70 12.26
C SER A 127 -3.28 -7.00 12.51
N PRO A 128 -4.15 -7.05 13.54
CA PRO A 128 -5.05 -8.18 13.71
C PRO A 128 -5.87 -8.45 12.43
N PRO A 129 -6.12 -9.73 12.08
CA PRO A 129 -5.70 -10.94 12.79
C PRO A 129 -4.26 -11.42 12.49
N TYR A 130 -3.58 -10.82 11.50
CA TYR A 130 -2.33 -11.33 10.93
C TYR A 130 -1.07 -11.03 11.77
N LEU A 131 -1.14 -10.05 12.66
CA LEU A 131 0.00 -9.59 13.47
C LEU A 131 0.75 -10.73 14.18
N VAL A 132 0.03 -11.67 14.80
CA VAL A 132 0.67 -12.78 15.53
C VAL A 132 1.40 -13.72 14.57
N GLY A 133 0.84 -13.96 13.38
CA GLY A 133 1.48 -14.76 12.34
C GLY A 133 2.75 -14.09 11.83
N PHE A 134 2.66 -12.80 11.47
CA PHE A 134 3.81 -12.00 11.05
C PHE A 134 4.91 -12.00 12.12
N TRP A 135 4.56 -11.74 13.38
CA TRP A 135 5.52 -11.68 14.49
C TRP A 135 6.30 -12.99 14.68
N LYS A 136 5.64 -14.15 14.52
CA LYS A 136 6.32 -15.46 14.62
C LYS A 136 7.38 -15.63 13.53
N VAL A 137 7.04 -15.25 12.29
CA VAL A 137 7.97 -15.33 11.15
C VAL A 137 9.12 -14.35 11.35
N PHE A 138 8.81 -13.09 11.66
CA PHE A 138 9.79 -12.05 11.92
C PHE A 138 10.77 -12.45 13.04
N LYS A 139 10.25 -12.89 14.19
CA LYS A 139 11.06 -13.29 15.33
C LYS A 139 11.99 -14.45 14.99
N ARG A 140 11.50 -15.49 14.32
CA ARG A 140 12.34 -16.62 13.88
C ARG A 140 13.51 -16.15 13.00
N VAL A 141 13.24 -15.26 12.04
CA VAL A 141 14.28 -14.73 11.14
C VAL A 141 15.30 -13.88 11.90
N MET A 142 14.87 -13.07 12.87
CA MET A 142 15.80 -12.32 13.72
C MET A 142 16.66 -13.26 14.58
N ASP A 143 16.05 -14.28 15.20
CA ASP A 143 16.76 -15.28 16.02
C ASP A 143 17.79 -16.05 15.17
N GLU A 144 17.47 -16.44 13.93
CA GLU A 144 18.39 -17.08 12.96
C GLU A 144 19.59 -16.20 12.60
N ARG A 145 19.43 -14.87 12.70
CA ARG A 145 20.50 -13.88 12.51
C ARG A 145 21.25 -13.54 13.79
N GLY A 146 20.82 -14.05 14.93
CA GLY A 146 21.39 -13.75 16.24
C GLY A 146 21.05 -12.34 16.75
N LEU A 147 19.90 -11.78 16.36
CA LEU A 147 19.39 -10.46 16.75
C LEU A 147 18.25 -10.55 17.77
#